data_AF-A0A5E4C9H5-F1
#
_entry.id   AF-A0A5E4C9H5-F1
#
_cell.length_a   1.000
_cell.length_b   1.000
_cell.length_c   1.000
_cell.angle_alpha   90.00
_cell.angle_beta   90.00
_cell.angle_gamma   90.00
#
_symmetry.space_group_name_H-M   'P 1'
#
loop_
_entity.id
_entity.type
_entity.pdbx_description
1 polymer ?
#
loop_
_entity_poly.entity_id
_entity_poly.type
_entity_poly.pdbx_seq_one_letter_code
_entity_poly.pdbx_strand_id
1 'polypeptide(L)'
;MYHACCRYENEVTLRQSVEADINGLHRVLDELTLTKADLEMQIESLTEELQYLKKNHEEEMRDLQNVSTGDVNVEMNAAPGVDLTELLNNMRSQYEQLAEKNRKDAEAWFNEKSKELTTEIHNNIEQMSSHKSEITELRRTVQGLEIELQSQLALKQSLEASLAETEGRYCVQLSQIQGQITSLKEQLQQIRAETECQNAEYQQLLDIKIRLENEIQTYRSLLEGEGSSRGGSYGGGCGGGSSGGGYGGGSSGGGGHGGSSGGGGFGGGSSGGGQSGSGGFKSSSSGSAGEVSSKGPRY
;
A
#
# COMPACT_ATOMS: atom_id res chain seq x y z
N MET A 1 -3.33 22.56 9.08
CA MET A 1 -3.11 21.10 8.99
C MET A 1 -2.17 20.71 7.84
N TYR A 2 -2.41 21.12 6.59
CA TYR A 2 -1.53 20.78 5.45
C TYR A 2 -0.04 21.11 5.62
N HIS A 3 0.31 22.27 6.18
CA HIS A 3 1.70 22.64 6.40
C HIS A 3 2.42 21.77 7.46
N ALA A 4 1.69 21.26 8.46
CA ALA A 4 2.25 20.37 9.47
C ALA A 4 2.47 18.95 8.93
N CYS A 5 1.55 18.46 8.08
CA CYS A 5 1.69 17.18 7.39
C CYS A 5 2.90 17.17 6.45
N CYS A 6 3.03 18.19 5.60
CA CYS A 6 4.15 18.29 4.66
C CYS A 6 5.51 18.46 5.37
N ARG A 7 5.55 19.17 6.51
CA ARG A 7 6.76 19.25 7.35
C ARG A 7 7.13 17.89 7.96
N TYR A 8 6.14 17.13 8.44
CA TYR A 8 6.36 15.80 9.00
C TYR A 8 6.85 14.80 7.95
N GLU A 9 6.24 14.80 6.75
CA GLU A 9 6.67 13.94 5.64
C GLU A 9 8.12 14.21 5.22
N ASN A 10 8.50 15.49 5.04
CA ASN A 10 9.88 15.85 4.71
C ASN A 10 10.88 15.42 5.79
N GLU A 11 10.51 15.56 7.07
CA GLU A 11 11.34 15.14 8.20
C GLU A 11 11.51 13.61 8.24
N VAL A 12 10.46 12.85 7.91
CA VAL A 12 10.52 11.38 7.82
C VAL A 12 11.41 10.95 6.65
N THR A 13 11.26 11.56 5.47
CA THR A 13 12.12 11.28 4.32
C THR A 13 13.59 11.59 4.62
N LEU A 14 13.86 12.70 5.30
CA LEU A 14 15.22 13.05 5.70
C LEU A 14 15.80 12.04 6.70
N ARG A 15 15.02 11.61 7.70
CA ARG A 15 15.43 10.53 8.63
C ARG A 15 15.74 9.24 7.89
N GLN A 16 14.87 8.82 6.97
CA GLN A 16 15.08 7.60 6.17
C GLN A 16 16.34 7.68 5.31
N SER A 17 16.64 8.85 4.72
CA SER A 17 17.88 9.06 3.97
C SER A 17 19.12 8.92 4.87
N VAL A 18 19.10 9.55 6.05
CA VAL A 18 20.22 9.47 7.00
C VAL A 18 20.40 8.04 7.53
N GLU A 19 19.31 7.34 7.82
CA GLU A 19 19.35 5.92 8.22
C GLU A 19 19.92 5.03 7.10
N ALA A 20 19.58 5.30 5.85
CA ALA A 20 20.16 4.59 4.69
C ALA A 20 21.66 4.86 4.57
N ASP A 21 22.10 6.11 4.75
CA ASP A 21 23.52 6.47 4.71
C ASP A 21 24.32 5.82 5.85
N ILE A 22 23.77 5.78 7.08
CA ILE A 22 24.40 5.09 8.22
C ILE A 22 24.56 3.60 7.94
N ASN A 23 23.52 2.96 7.40
CA ASN A 23 23.58 1.55 7.04
C ASN A 23 24.58 1.28 5.91
N GLY A 24 24.70 2.22 4.95
CA GLY A 24 25.72 2.19 3.90
C GLY A 24 27.14 2.29 4.46
N LEU A 25 27.38 3.22 5.39
CA LEU A 25 28.66 3.40 6.05
C LEU A 25 29.06 2.19 6.89
N HIS A 26 28.11 1.55 7.59
CA HIS A 26 28.38 0.29 8.30
C HIS A 26 28.82 -0.84 7.34
N ARG A 27 28.16 -0.99 6.18
CA ARG A 27 28.60 -1.96 5.17
C ARG A 27 30.02 -1.70 4.66
N VAL A 28 30.35 -0.44 4.38
CA VAL A 28 31.70 -0.07 3.93
C VAL A 28 32.74 -0.34 5.02
N LEU A 29 32.40 -0.10 6.29
CA LEU A 29 33.26 -0.43 7.42
C LEU A 29 33.50 -1.94 7.53
N ASP A 30 32.45 -2.76 7.36
CA ASP A 30 32.58 -4.21 7.39
C ASP A 30 33.45 -4.74 6.24
N GLU A 31 33.28 -4.19 5.04
CA GLU A 31 34.10 -4.51 3.86
C GLU A 31 35.57 -4.11 4.06
N LEU A 32 35.82 -2.90 4.59
CA LEU A 32 37.18 -2.46 4.95
C LEU A 32 37.80 -3.33 6.05
N THR A 33 37.00 -3.79 7.00
CA THR A 33 37.48 -4.67 8.08
C THR A 33 37.87 -6.04 7.53
N LEU A 34 37.08 -6.59 6.61
CA LEU A 34 37.37 -7.87 5.96
C LEU A 34 38.63 -7.77 5.08
N THR A 35 38.72 -6.74 4.24
CA THR A 35 39.90 -6.51 3.38
C THR A 35 41.17 -6.27 4.20
N LYS A 36 41.07 -5.55 5.33
CA LYS A 36 42.18 -5.41 6.28
C LYS A 36 42.64 -6.77 6.82
N ALA A 37 41.70 -7.61 7.27
CA ALA A 37 42.03 -8.92 7.81
C ALA A 37 42.68 -9.85 6.76
N ASP A 38 42.22 -9.80 5.51
CA ASP A 38 42.82 -10.55 4.40
C ASP A 38 44.26 -10.08 4.11
N LEU A 39 44.50 -8.77 4.08
CA LEU A 39 45.85 -8.22 3.92
C LEU A 39 46.77 -8.58 5.09
N GLU A 40 46.27 -8.55 6.33
CA GLU A 40 47.04 -8.98 7.51
C GLU A 40 47.44 -10.47 7.41
N MET A 41 46.54 -11.33 6.93
CA MET A 41 46.83 -12.75 6.69
C MET A 41 47.86 -12.96 5.57
N GLN A 42 47.79 -12.20 4.48
CA GLN A 42 48.78 -12.25 3.40
C GLN A 42 50.18 -11.81 3.89
N ILE A 43 50.24 -10.77 4.74
CA ILE A 43 51.49 -10.33 5.35
C ILE A 43 52.08 -11.43 6.21
N GLU A 44 51.28 -12.06 7.09
CA GLU A 44 51.76 -13.14 7.97
C GLU A 44 52.29 -14.32 7.14
N SER A 45 51.54 -14.76 6.12
CA SER A 45 51.95 -15.84 5.21
C SER A 45 53.30 -15.55 4.52
N LEU A 46 53.47 -14.34 3.98
CA LEU A 46 54.74 -13.95 3.35
C LEU A 46 55.89 -13.88 4.36
N THR A 47 55.63 -13.48 5.60
CA THR A 47 56.65 -13.49 6.65
C THR A 47 57.06 -14.91 7.05
N GLU A 48 56.11 -15.84 7.12
CA GLU A 48 56.39 -17.26 7.36
C GLU A 48 57.21 -17.86 6.20
N GLU A 49 56.86 -17.57 4.95
CA GLU A 49 57.60 -18.04 3.77
C GLU A 49 59.04 -17.52 3.76
N LEU A 50 59.25 -16.23 4.06
CA LEU A 50 60.59 -15.65 4.18
C LEU A 50 61.41 -16.31 5.29
N GLN A 51 60.78 -16.62 6.43
CA GLN A 51 61.45 -17.30 7.53
C GLN A 51 61.81 -18.74 7.16
N TYR A 52 60.92 -19.44 6.45
CA TYR A 52 61.16 -20.78 5.94
C TYR A 52 62.33 -20.82 4.96
N LEU A 53 62.35 -19.93 3.96
CA LEU A 53 63.44 -19.83 2.97
C LEU A 53 64.79 -19.53 3.63
N LYS A 54 64.83 -18.61 4.60
CA LYS A 54 66.06 -18.33 5.37
C LYS A 54 66.57 -19.56 6.10
N LYS A 55 65.68 -20.27 6.80
CA LYS A 55 66.05 -21.48 7.54
C LYS A 55 66.55 -22.59 6.61
N ASN A 56 65.89 -22.79 5.46
CA ASN A 56 66.31 -23.78 4.47
C ASN A 56 67.69 -23.43 3.89
N HIS A 57 67.93 -22.17 3.56
CA HIS A 57 69.24 -21.73 3.08
C HIS A 57 70.35 -21.92 4.13
N GLU A 58 70.08 -21.62 5.40
CA GLU A 58 71.03 -21.88 6.49
C GLU A 58 71.33 -23.38 6.68
N GLU A 59 70.35 -24.25 6.44
CA GLU A 59 70.50 -25.70 6.50
C GLU A 59 71.30 -26.24 5.30
N GLU A 60 70.98 -25.82 4.08
CA GLU A 60 71.73 -26.18 2.87
C GLU A 60 73.20 -25.71 2.94
N MET A 61 73.45 -24.51 3.44
CA MET A 61 74.82 -24.02 3.64
C MET A 61 75.59 -24.84 4.68
N ARG A 62 74.91 -25.32 5.73
CA ARG A 62 75.48 -26.22 6.74
C ARG A 62 75.82 -27.59 6.16
N ASP A 63 74.94 -28.11 5.31
CA ASP A 63 75.14 -29.40 4.65
C ASP A 63 76.25 -29.34 3.61
N LEU A 64 76.33 -28.27 2.80
CA LEU A 64 77.44 -28.04 1.88
C LEU A 64 78.78 -27.90 2.61
N GLN A 65 78.79 -27.29 3.80
CA GLN A 65 79.98 -27.22 4.64
C GLN A 65 80.43 -28.62 5.15
N ASN A 66 79.50 -29.55 5.33
CA ASN A 66 79.79 -30.93 5.74
C ASN A 66 80.25 -31.84 4.56
N VAL A 67 79.81 -31.56 3.33
CA VAL A 67 80.13 -32.37 2.14
C VAL A 67 81.48 -32.02 1.51
N SER A 68 82.07 -30.87 1.82
CA SER A 68 83.37 -30.43 1.24
C SER A 68 84.62 -31.17 1.79
N THR A 69 84.46 -32.29 2.51
CA THR A 69 85.57 -33.08 3.07
C THR A 69 85.40 -34.57 2.72
N GLY A 70 85.63 -34.94 1.47
CA GLY A 70 85.53 -36.34 1.07
C GLY A 70 85.94 -36.60 -0.38
N ASP A 71 87.24 -36.56 -0.66
CA ASP A 71 87.79 -37.14 -1.88
C ASP A 71 87.89 -38.67 -1.67
N VAL A 72 87.06 -39.44 -2.37
CA VAL A 72 87.02 -40.91 -2.29
C VAL A 72 87.25 -41.48 -3.68
N ASN A 73 88.50 -41.88 -3.91
CA ASN A 73 88.92 -42.69 -5.04
C ASN A 73 88.42 -44.13 -4.87
N VAL A 74 87.62 -44.63 -5.83
CA VAL A 74 87.15 -46.03 -5.87
C VAL A 74 87.58 -46.66 -7.19
N GLU A 75 88.57 -47.53 -7.13
CA GLU A 75 89.04 -48.33 -8.26
C GLU A 75 88.06 -49.46 -8.59
N MET A 76 87.70 -49.52 -9.87
CA MET A 76 86.66 -50.33 -10.48
C MET A 76 87.21 -51.72 -10.86
N ASN A 77 86.63 -52.79 -10.32
CA ASN A 77 86.84 -54.15 -10.84
C ASN A 77 85.79 -54.45 -11.92
N ALA A 78 86.24 -54.49 -13.18
CA ALA A 78 85.40 -54.80 -14.34
C ALA A 78 85.19 -56.31 -14.48
N ALA A 79 83.95 -56.76 -14.23
CA ALA A 79 83.44 -58.08 -14.59
C ALA A 79 83.17 -58.18 -16.12
N PRO A 80 82.99 -59.40 -16.69
CA PRO A 80 83.00 -59.65 -18.13
C PRO A 80 81.98 -58.81 -18.90
N GLY A 81 82.39 -58.31 -20.06
CA GLY A 81 81.64 -57.34 -20.88
C GLY A 81 80.19 -57.75 -21.12
N VAL A 82 79.28 -57.10 -20.39
CA VAL A 82 77.87 -56.99 -20.76
C VAL A 82 77.82 -56.37 -22.15
N ASP A 83 77.02 -56.94 -23.06
CA ASP A 83 76.84 -56.36 -24.40
C ASP A 83 76.25 -54.95 -24.26
N LEU A 84 77.14 -53.97 -24.33
CA LEU A 84 76.83 -52.56 -24.13
C LEU A 84 75.82 -52.07 -25.17
N THR A 85 75.81 -52.69 -26.35
CA THR A 85 74.88 -52.36 -27.44
C THR A 85 73.47 -52.80 -27.09
N GLU A 86 73.30 -54.00 -26.52
CA GLU A 86 72.00 -54.50 -26.06
C GLU A 86 71.49 -53.67 -24.86
N LEU A 87 72.37 -53.32 -23.92
CA LEU A 87 72.03 -52.49 -22.76
C LEU A 87 71.62 -51.06 -23.16
N LEU A 88 72.36 -50.41 -24.07
CA LEU A 88 72.04 -49.08 -24.60
C LEU A 88 70.72 -49.09 -25.37
N ASN A 89 70.45 -50.13 -26.16
CA ASN A 89 69.17 -50.28 -26.87
C ASN A 89 68.01 -50.54 -25.89
N ASN A 90 68.23 -51.32 -24.83
CA ASN A 90 67.23 -51.54 -23.79
C ASN A 90 66.90 -50.24 -23.04
N MET A 91 67.93 -49.49 -22.62
CA MET A 91 67.76 -48.16 -22.02
C MET A 91 67.00 -47.21 -22.95
N ARG A 92 67.36 -47.17 -24.23
CA ARG A 92 66.65 -46.35 -25.22
C ARG A 92 65.19 -46.75 -25.34
N SER A 93 64.89 -48.05 -25.40
CA SER A 93 63.52 -48.56 -25.44
C SER A 93 62.72 -48.19 -24.19
N GLN A 94 63.33 -48.24 -23.01
CA GLN A 94 62.67 -47.80 -21.77
C GLN A 94 62.41 -46.30 -21.75
N TYR A 95 63.36 -45.48 -22.22
CA TYR A 95 63.14 -44.04 -22.34
C TYR A 95 62.06 -43.69 -23.37
N GLU A 96 62.03 -44.38 -24.51
CA GLU A 96 60.99 -44.22 -25.52
C GLU A 96 59.61 -44.58 -24.95
N GLN A 97 59.51 -45.69 -24.21
CA GLN A 97 58.27 -46.09 -23.52
C GLN A 97 57.87 -45.09 -22.44
N LEU A 98 58.82 -44.58 -21.65
CA LEU A 98 58.55 -43.59 -20.61
C LEU A 98 58.10 -42.25 -21.20
N ALA A 99 58.74 -41.79 -22.28
CA ALA A 99 58.35 -40.58 -22.99
C ALA A 99 56.97 -40.72 -23.63
N GLU A 100 56.70 -41.86 -24.27
CA GLU A 100 55.39 -42.16 -24.86
C GLU A 100 54.29 -42.28 -23.80
N LYS A 101 54.59 -42.88 -22.64
CA LYS A 101 53.68 -42.93 -21.51
C LYS A 101 53.43 -41.53 -20.94
N ASN A 102 54.47 -40.74 -20.71
CA ASN A 102 54.35 -39.37 -20.23
C ASN A 102 53.52 -38.49 -21.17
N ARG A 103 53.72 -38.63 -22.49
CA ARG A 103 52.92 -37.94 -23.51
C ARG A 103 51.44 -38.31 -23.41
N LYS A 104 51.13 -39.61 -23.32
CA LYS A 104 49.74 -40.09 -23.16
C LYS A 104 49.11 -39.62 -21.87
N ASP A 105 49.84 -39.67 -20.76
CA ASP A 105 49.36 -39.24 -19.45
C ASP A 105 49.09 -37.72 -19.45
N ALA A 106 49.96 -36.92 -20.09
CA ALA A 106 49.75 -35.48 -20.26
C ALA A 106 48.55 -35.15 -21.17
N GLU A 107 48.39 -35.85 -22.29
CA GLU A 107 47.23 -35.71 -23.17
C GLU A 107 45.92 -36.10 -22.47
N ALA A 108 45.93 -37.20 -21.71
CA ALA A 108 44.78 -37.63 -20.92
C ALA A 108 44.42 -36.61 -19.85
N TRP A 109 45.41 -36.10 -19.11
CA TRP A 109 45.22 -35.06 -18.10
C TRP A 109 44.67 -33.76 -18.70
N PHE A 110 45.21 -33.30 -19.84
CA PHE A 110 44.72 -32.12 -20.54
C PHE A 110 43.29 -32.30 -21.05
N ASN A 111 42.96 -33.47 -21.59
CA ASN A 111 41.60 -33.79 -22.05
C ASN A 111 40.62 -33.84 -20.88
N GLU A 112 41.00 -34.42 -19.74
CA GLU A 112 40.19 -34.45 -18.54
C GLU A 112 39.90 -33.04 -18.02
N LYS A 113 40.94 -32.19 -17.89
CA LYS A 113 40.76 -30.80 -17.47
C LYS A 113 39.97 -29.95 -18.46
N SER A 114 40.19 -30.15 -19.76
CA SER A 114 39.41 -29.45 -20.80
C SER A 114 37.95 -29.87 -20.77
N LYS A 115 37.66 -31.15 -20.52
CA LYS A 115 36.30 -31.67 -20.38
C LYS A 115 35.63 -31.10 -19.13
N GLU A 116 36.31 -31.12 -17.99
CA GLU A 116 35.82 -30.54 -16.73
C GLU A 116 35.46 -29.06 -16.92
N LEU A 117 36.39 -28.26 -17.46
CA LEU A 117 36.16 -26.85 -17.75
C LEU A 117 34.99 -26.63 -18.71
N THR A 118 34.87 -27.44 -19.77
CA THR A 118 33.75 -27.35 -20.72
C THR A 118 32.42 -27.66 -20.03
N THR A 119 32.38 -28.65 -19.13
CA THR A 119 31.18 -28.97 -18.36
C THR A 119 30.80 -27.86 -17.38
N GLU A 120 31.79 -27.24 -16.72
CA GLU A 120 31.54 -26.10 -15.83
C GLU A 120 31.04 -24.87 -16.58
N ILE A 121 31.64 -24.55 -17.74
CA ILE A 121 31.16 -23.46 -18.60
C ILE A 121 29.72 -23.72 -19.03
N HIS A 122 29.39 -24.95 -19.41
CA HIS A 122 28.03 -25.29 -19.82
C HIS A 122 27.03 -25.11 -18.66
N ASN A 123 27.37 -25.60 -17.46
CA ASN A 123 26.55 -25.42 -16.27
C ASN A 123 26.39 -23.92 -15.92
N ASN A 124 27.47 -23.15 -15.97
CA ASN A 124 27.43 -21.71 -15.72
C ASN A 124 26.54 -20.96 -16.73
N ILE A 125 26.61 -21.32 -18.02
CA ILE A 125 25.73 -20.76 -19.06
C ILE A 125 24.27 -21.11 -18.78
N GLU A 126 23.98 -22.34 -18.38
CA GLU A 126 22.62 -22.78 -18.04
C GLU A 126 22.08 -22.03 -16.81
N GLN A 127 22.88 -21.91 -15.74
CA GLN A 127 22.53 -21.12 -14.56
C GLN A 127 22.30 -19.64 -14.92
N MET A 128 23.19 -19.04 -15.71
CA MET A 128 23.04 -17.66 -16.17
C MET A 128 21.78 -17.48 -17.02
N SER A 129 21.44 -18.45 -17.86
CA SER A 129 20.20 -18.46 -18.65
C SER A 129 18.96 -18.52 -17.74
N SER A 130 18.99 -19.40 -16.73
CA SER A 130 17.92 -19.55 -15.75
C SER A 130 17.70 -18.27 -14.94
N HIS A 131 18.76 -17.67 -14.41
CA HIS A 131 18.68 -16.39 -13.69
C HIS A 131 18.18 -15.25 -14.58
N LYS A 132 18.59 -15.20 -15.86
CA LYS A 132 18.03 -14.22 -16.81
C LYS A 132 16.52 -14.43 -16.99
N SER A 133 16.07 -15.67 -17.12
CA SER A 133 14.64 -15.98 -17.21
C SER A 133 13.89 -15.52 -15.95
N GLU A 134 14.39 -15.86 -14.77
CA GLU A 134 13.83 -15.46 -13.47
C GLU A 134 13.76 -13.94 -13.32
N ILE A 135 14.81 -13.20 -13.69
CA ILE A 135 14.80 -11.73 -13.70
C ILE A 135 13.70 -11.20 -14.64
N THR A 136 13.52 -11.79 -15.83
CA THR A 136 12.46 -11.33 -16.74
C THR A 136 11.06 -11.66 -16.23
N GLU A 137 10.89 -12.78 -15.53
CA GLU A 137 9.63 -13.16 -14.90
C GLU A 137 9.30 -12.22 -13.74
N LEU A 138 10.25 -11.99 -12.83
CA LEU A 138 10.13 -11.03 -11.74
C LEU A 138 9.78 -9.64 -12.27
N ARG A 139 10.45 -9.15 -13.32
CA ARG A 139 10.10 -7.88 -13.97
C ARG A 139 8.66 -7.85 -14.49
N ARG A 140 8.17 -8.94 -15.11
CA ARG A 140 6.77 -9.05 -15.54
C ARG A 140 5.81 -9.04 -14.35
N THR A 141 6.15 -9.73 -13.26
CA THR A 141 5.30 -9.74 -12.05
C THR A 141 5.22 -8.36 -11.41
N VAL A 142 6.34 -7.63 -11.32
CA VAL A 142 6.38 -6.26 -10.80
C VAL A 142 5.51 -5.34 -11.65
N GLN A 143 5.64 -5.40 -12.98
CA GLN A 143 4.79 -4.62 -13.88
C GLN A 143 3.30 -4.97 -13.74
N GLY A 144 2.97 -6.26 -13.57
CA GLY A 144 1.61 -6.71 -13.31
C GLY A 144 1.04 -6.15 -12.00
N LEU A 145 1.83 -6.19 -10.92
CA LEU A 145 1.46 -5.63 -9.62
C LEU A 145 1.34 -4.10 -9.66
N GLU A 146 2.18 -3.41 -10.41
CA GLU A 146 2.07 -1.96 -10.61
C GLU A 146 0.78 -1.59 -11.33
N ILE A 147 0.41 -2.32 -12.39
CA ILE A 147 -0.85 -2.10 -13.11
C ILE A 147 -2.05 -2.37 -12.19
N GLU A 148 -2.01 -3.45 -11.41
CA GLU A 148 -3.06 -3.75 -10.44
C GLU A 148 -3.16 -2.64 -9.37
N LEU A 149 -2.03 -2.14 -8.86
CA LEU A 149 -2.03 -1.02 -7.93
C LEU A 149 -2.68 0.23 -8.55
N GLN A 150 -2.33 0.55 -9.80
CA GLN A 150 -2.95 1.69 -10.50
C GLN A 150 -4.45 1.49 -10.74
N SER A 151 -4.88 0.27 -11.07
CA SER A 151 -6.30 -0.05 -11.28
C SER A 151 -7.09 0.11 -9.97
N GLN A 152 -6.54 -0.37 -8.85
CA GLN A 152 -7.15 -0.24 -7.52
C GLN A 152 -7.21 1.22 -7.06
N LEU A 153 -6.18 2.02 -7.33
CA LEU A 153 -6.20 3.46 -7.05
C LEU A 153 -7.27 4.19 -7.86
N ALA A 154 -7.41 3.86 -9.15
CA ALA A 154 -8.46 4.42 -10.00
C ALA A 154 -9.86 4.00 -9.52
N LEU A 155 -10.03 2.74 -9.12
CA LEU A 155 -11.29 2.25 -8.54
C LEU A 155 -11.63 3.00 -7.25
N LYS A 156 -10.66 3.12 -6.33
CA LYS A 156 -10.82 3.89 -5.09
C LYS A 156 -11.26 5.32 -5.38
N GLN A 157 -10.57 6.02 -6.29
CA GLN A 157 -10.91 7.38 -6.65
C GLN A 157 -12.33 7.49 -7.23
N SER A 158 -12.75 6.53 -8.05
CA SER A 158 -14.11 6.49 -8.58
C SER A 158 -15.17 6.31 -7.49
N LEU A 159 -14.90 5.44 -6.50
CA LEU A 159 -15.79 5.21 -5.36
C LEU A 159 -15.87 6.43 -4.44
N GLU A 160 -14.74 7.08 -4.15
CA GLU A 160 -14.70 8.32 -3.38
C GLU A 160 -15.46 9.45 -4.08
N ALA A 161 -15.34 9.56 -5.41
CA ALA A 161 -16.10 10.52 -6.20
C ALA A 161 -17.61 10.24 -6.16
N SER A 162 -18.03 8.98 -6.34
CA SER A 162 -19.44 8.60 -6.21
C SER A 162 -19.97 8.83 -4.80
N LEU A 163 -19.18 8.55 -3.76
CA LEU A 163 -19.56 8.85 -2.37
C LEU A 163 -19.80 10.35 -2.19
N ALA A 164 -18.84 11.19 -2.58
CA ALA A 164 -18.96 12.64 -2.48
C ALA A 164 -20.16 13.19 -3.29
N GLU A 165 -20.43 12.65 -4.47
CA GLU A 165 -21.61 12.99 -5.27
C GLU A 165 -22.92 12.64 -4.53
N THR A 166 -23.01 11.44 -3.97
CA THR A 166 -24.20 11.01 -3.22
C THR A 166 -24.41 11.85 -1.96
N GLU A 167 -23.35 12.12 -1.19
CA GLU A 167 -23.38 12.99 -0.02
C GLU A 167 -23.82 14.41 -0.39
N GLY A 168 -23.26 14.97 -1.47
CA GLY A 168 -23.66 16.27 -2.02
C GLY A 168 -25.14 16.29 -2.39
N ARG A 169 -25.64 15.25 -3.07
CA ARG A 169 -27.06 15.12 -3.42
C ARG A 169 -27.95 15.08 -2.18
N TYR A 170 -27.58 14.32 -1.14
CA TYR A 170 -28.33 14.26 0.11
C TYR A 170 -28.30 15.59 0.87
N CYS A 171 -27.16 16.29 0.89
CA CYS A 171 -27.05 17.61 1.49
C CYS A 171 -28.01 18.61 0.85
N VAL A 172 -28.10 18.62 -0.49
CA VAL A 172 -29.06 19.46 -1.23
C VAL A 172 -30.50 19.09 -0.90
N GLN A 173 -30.83 17.79 -0.86
CA GLN A 173 -32.19 17.33 -0.50
C GLN A 173 -32.57 17.73 0.93
N LEU A 174 -31.65 17.59 1.89
CA LEU A 174 -31.87 18.01 3.28
C LEU A 174 -32.08 19.52 3.38
N SER A 175 -31.27 20.30 2.67
CA SER A 175 -31.43 21.77 2.60
C SER A 175 -32.80 22.16 2.02
N GLN A 176 -33.24 21.49 0.96
CA GLN A 176 -34.55 21.72 0.36
C GLN A 176 -35.70 21.40 1.34
N ILE A 177 -35.66 20.24 2.01
CA ILE A 177 -36.66 19.86 3.01
C ILE A 177 -36.65 20.84 4.18
N GLN A 178 -35.46 21.24 4.66
CA GLN A 178 -35.33 22.23 5.72
C GLN A 178 -35.94 23.58 5.31
N GLY A 179 -35.75 24.02 4.06
CA GLY A 179 -36.39 25.20 3.50
C GLY A 179 -37.92 25.10 3.49
N GLN A 180 -38.47 23.96 3.09
CA GLN A 180 -39.91 23.71 3.14
C GLN A 180 -40.45 23.75 4.58
N ILE A 181 -39.75 23.13 5.53
CA ILE A 181 -40.12 23.17 6.95
C ILE A 181 -40.13 24.61 7.48
N THR A 182 -39.11 25.40 7.16
CA THR A 182 -39.04 26.81 7.57
C THR A 182 -40.19 27.62 6.98
N SER A 183 -40.48 27.47 5.69
CA SER A 183 -41.61 28.16 5.05
C SER A 183 -42.96 27.77 5.67
N LEU A 184 -43.18 26.49 5.95
CA LEU A 184 -44.41 26.04 6.64
C LEU A 184 -44.50 26.58 8.07
N LYS A 185 -43.37 26.64 8.80
CA LYS A 185 -43.33 27.23 10.15
C LYS A 185 -43.68 28.71 10.13
N GLU A 186 -43.16 29.46 9.15
CA GLU A 186 -43.48 30.88 8.96
C GLU A 186 -44.96 31.08 8.63
N GLN A 187 -45.53 30.29 7.71
CA GLN A 187 -46.96 30.33 7.41
C GLN A 187 -47.82 30.05 8.64
N LEU A 188 -47.45 29.05 9.43
CA LEU A 188 -48.17 28.70 10.66
C LEU A 188 -48.08 29.82 11.71
N GLN A 189 -46.91 30.44 11.85
CA GLN A 189 -46.73 31.60 12.73
C GLN A 189 -47.55 32.80 12.26
N GLN A 190 -47.61 33.05 10.95
CA GLN A 190 -48.42 34.13 10.37
C GLN A 190 -49.90 33.93 10.67
N ILE A 191 -50.44 32.73 10.43
CA ILE A 191 -51.85 32.41 10.71
C ILE A 191 -52.16 32.56 12.22
N ARG A 192 -51.24 32.14 13.10
CA ARG A 192 -51.40 32.33 14.54
C ARG A 192 -51.48 33.81 14.91
N ALA A 193 -50.56 34.63 14.41
CA ALA A 193 -50.55 36.07 14.67
C ALA A 193 -51.82 36.75 14.13
N GLU A 194 -52.30 36.36 12.94
CA GLU A 194 -53.55 36.86 12.38
C GLU A 194 -54.76 36.46 13.22
N THR A 195 -54.81 35.21 13.70
CA THR A 195 -55.87 34.72 14.58
C THR A 195 -55.88 35.46 15.93
N GLU A 196 -54.70 35.71 16.50
CA GLU A 196 -54.56 36.49 17.73
C GLU A 196 -55.04 37.94 17.54
N CYS A 197 -54.72 38.57 16.40
CA CYS A 197 -55.19 39.90 16.05
C CYS A 197 -56.72 39.93 15.89
N GLN A 198 -57.28 38.99 15.14
CA GLN A 198 -58.73 38.86 14.97
C GLN A 198 -59.43 38.65 16.32
N ASN A 199 -58.87 37.80 17.20
CA ASN A 199 -59.43 37.58 18.54
C ASN A 199 -59.48 38.89 19.36
N ALA A 200 -58.41 39.69 19.31
CA ALA A 200 -58.39 40.99 19.98
C ALA A 200 -59.43 41.96 19.42
N GLU A 201 -59.62 42.01 18.10
CA GLU A 201 -60.67 42.82 17.45
C GLU A 201 -62.08 42.34 17.84
N TYR A 202 -62.31 41.02 17.85
CA TYR A 202 -63.57 40.43 18.31
C TYR A 202 -63.88 40.80 19.76
N GLN A 203 -62.87 40.78 20.64
CA GLN A 203 -63.03 41.15 22.04
C GLN A 203 -63.41 42.63 22.19
N GLN A 204 -62.77 43.52 21.43
CA GLN A 204 -63.15 44.95 21.41
C GLN A 204 -64.58 45.16 20.93
N LEU A 205 -65.00 44.43 19.89
CA LEU A 205 -66.37 44.52 19.39
C LEU A 205 -67.39 44.00 20.41
N LEU A 206 -67.05 42.93 21.14
CA LEU A 206 -67.86 42.41 22.24
C LEU A 206 -68.01 43.44 23.37
N ASP A 207 -66.93 44.12 23.75
CA ASP A 207 -66.96 45.18 24.77
C ASP A 207 -67.87 46.35 24.34
N ILE A 208 -67.80 46.76 23.08
CA ILE A 208 -68.70 47.78 22.50
C ILE A 208 -70.14 47.30 22.52
N LYS A 209 -70.41 46.05 22.13
CA LYS A 209 -71.75 45.45 22.16
C LYS A 209 -72.33 45.48 23.57
N ILE A 210 -71.58 45.04 24.58
CA ILE A 210 -72.00 45.05 25.99
C ILE A 210 -72.33 46.49 26.43
N ARG A 211 -71.50 47.47 26.05
CA ARG A 211 -71.75 48.87 26.35
C ARG A 211 -73.05 49.39 25.72
N LEU A 212 -73.27 49.10 24.44
CA LEU A 212 -74.50 49.48 23.74
C LEU A 212 -75.74 48.79 24.32
N GLU A 213 -75.63 47.51 24.70
CA GLU A 213 -76.71 46.78 25.37
C GLU A 213 -77.08 47.44 26.72
N ASN A 214 -76.09 47.89 27.49
CA ASN A 214 -76.32 48.66 28.71
C ASN A 214 -77.01 50.01 28.41
N GLU A 215 -76.58 50.75 27.40
CA GLU A 215 -77.22 52.01 26.98
C GLU A 215 -78.69 51.76 26.58
N ILE A 216 -78.98 50.75 25.76
CA ILE A 216 -80.35 50.38 25.39
C ILE A 216 -81.18 50.04 26.63
N GLN A 217 -80.62 49.29 27.57
CA GLN A 217 -81.31 48.95 28.81
C GLN A 217 -81.65 50.21 29.62
N THR A 218 -80.72 51.17 29.72
CA THR A 218 -80.99 52.46 30.38
C THR A 218 -82.06 53.27 29.65
N TYR A 219 -82.03 53.31 28.31
CA TYR A 219 -83.04 53.99 27.50
C TYR A 219 -84.43 53.34 27.69
N ARG A 220 -84.51 52.01 27.76
CA ARG A 220 -85.77 51.30 28.08
C ARG A 220 -86.30 51.67 29.46
N SER A 221 -85.45 51.70 30.48
CA SER A 221 -85.85 52.11 31.83
C SER A 221 -86.32 53.55 31.91
N LEU A 222 -85.72 54.48 31.16
CA LEU A 222 -86.19 55.87 31.08
C LEU A 222 -87.56 55.98 30.39
N LEU A 223 -87.79 55.24 29.29
CA LEU A 223 -89.09 55.19 28.62
C LEU A 223 -90.18 54.55 29.49
N GLU A 224 -89.85 53.49 30.24
CA GLU A 224 -90.77 52.89 31.21
C GLU A 224 -91.03 53.83 32.41
N GLY A 225 -90.06 54.66 32.79
CA GLY A 225 -90.19 55.70 33.81
C GLY A 225 -91.09 56.88 33.41
N GLU A 226 -91.18 57.22 32.12
CA GLU A 226 -92.11 58.24 31.61
C GLU A 226 -93.50 57.64 31.27
N GLY A 227 -93.60 56.32 31.12
CA GLY A 227 -94.86 55.59 30.88
C GLY A 227 -95.60 55.08 32.11
N SER A 228 -95.05 55.25 33.33
CA SER A 228 -95.67 54.75 34.58
C SER A 228 -95.86 55.85 35.63
N SER A 229 -96.66 56.86 35.28
CA SER A 229 -97.54 57.52 36.25
C SER A 229 -98.98 57.10 35.98
N ARG A 230 -99.27 55.79 36.04
CA ARG A 230 -100.58 55.24 36.38
C ARG A 230 -100.57 53.71 36.45
N GLY A 231 -100.58 53.22 37.69
CA GLY A 231 -101.51 52.17 38.10
C GLY A 231 -101.00 50.74 38.09
N GLY A 232 -101.13 50.10 39.26
CA GLY A 232 -101.69 48.75 39.30
C GLY A 232 -100.80 47.68 39.90
N SER A 233 -100.90 47.53 41.21
CA SER A 233 -100.47 46.37 41.99
C SER A 233 -101.32 45.12 41.69
N TYR A 234 -100.67 44.01 41.32
CA TYR A 234 -101.00 42.60 41.60
C TYR A 234 -99.83 41.75 41.01
N GLY A 235 -99.27 40.69 41.59
CA GLY A 235 -99.72 39.74 42.58
C GLY A 235 -99.65 38.32 41.98
N GLY A 236 -98.61 37.54 42.32
CA GLY A 236 -98.47 36.09 42.04
C GLY A 236 -97.61 35.76 40.82
N GLY A 237 -96.73 34.75 40.79
CA GLY A 237 -96.41 33.65 41.69
C GLY A 237 -95.92 32.45 40.87
N CYS A 238 -94.83 31.81 41.34
CA CYS A 238 -94.37 30.42 41.13
C CYS A 238 -93.73 29.92 39.80
N GLY A 239 -92.68 29.10 39.99
CA GLY A 239 -92.13 28.08 39.07
C GLY A 239 -90.92 28.54 38.27
N GLY A 240 -89.75 27.90 38.25
CA GLY A 240 -89.28 26.64 38.81
C GLY A 240 -87.98 26.24 38.07
N GLY A 241 -87.04 25.61 38.78
CA GLY A 241 -86.02 24.73 38.18
C GLY A 241 -84.79 25.37 37.53
N SER A 242 -83.65 25.34 38.24
CA SER A 242 -82.62 24.30 38.02
C SER A 242 -81.25 24.79 38.48
N SER A 243 -80.89 24.29 39.65
CA SER A 243 -79.52 24.17 40.15
C SER A 243 -78.69 23.30 39.21
N GLY A 244 -77.55 23.82 38.74
CA GLY A 244 -76.55 23.06 37.98
C GLY A 244 -75.15 23.63 38.21
N GLY A 245 -74.66 23.52 39.46
CA GLY A 245 -73.27 23.77 39.77
C GLY A 245 -72.41 22.55 39.41
N GLY A 246 -71.49 22.73 38.46
CA GLY A 246 -70.46 21.76 38.11
C GLY A 246 -69.09 22.27 38.55
N TYR A 247 -68.48 21.55 39.49
CA TYR A 247 -67.15 21.77 40.06
C TYR A 247 -66.09 20.91 39.34
N GLY A 248 -64.82 21.32 39.44
CA GLY A 248 -63.61 20.51 39.20
C GLY A 248 -63.15 20.48 37.74
N GLY A 249 -61.93 20.82 37.35
CA GLY A 249 -60.66 20.92 38.08
C GLY A 249 -59.86 19.61 37.99
N GLY A 250 -58.74 19.62 37.24
CA GLY A 250 -57.57 18.80 37.55
C GLY A 250 -57.25 17.59 36.65
N SER A 251 -56.28 17.82 35.76
CA SER A 251 -55.13 16.99 35.36
C SER A 251 -55.07 15.48 35.65
N SER A 252 -54.75 14.71 34.60
CA SER A 252 -53.76 13.61 34.51
C SER A 252 -54.09 12.83 33.22
N GLY A 253 -53.21 12.27 32.41
CA GLY A 253 -51.78 12.02 32.41
C GLY A 253 -51.52 10.99 31.30
N GLY A 254 -50.33 11.00 30.70
CA GLY A 254 -49.72 9.82 30.07
C GLY A 254 -50.31 9.31 28.74
N GLY A 255 -49.86 9.88 27.62
CA GLY A 255 -49.92 9.27 26.29
C GLY A 255 -48.52 9.01 25.74
N GLY A 256 -47.78 8.10 26.36
CA GLY A 256 -46.49 7.62 25.87
C GLY A 256 -46.70 6.52 24.84
N HIS A 257 -46.56 6.84 23.56
CA HIS A 257 -46.45 5.85 22.49
C HIS A 257 -44.97 5.62 22.20
N GLY A 258 -44.40 4.63 22.88
CA GLY A 258 -43.15 4.00 22.49
C GLY A 258 -43.41 2.93 21.44
N GLY A 259 -42.41 2.67 20.60
CA GLY A 259 -42.33 1.44 19.81
C GLY A 259 -41.87 1.64 18.38
N SER A 260 -40.57 1.91 18.20
CA SER A 260 -39.87 1.67 16.94
C SER A 260 -40.13 0.26 16.45
N SER A 261 -40.73 0.12 15.28
CA SER A 261 -40.84 -1.14 14.55
C SER A 261 -40.18 -0.99 13.19
N GLY A 262 -39.27 -1.90 12.86
CA GLY A 262 -38.93 -2.20 11.47
C GLY A 262 -37.48 -1.94 11.09
N GLY A 263 -36.55 -2.75 11.63
CA GLY A 263 -35.31 -3.04 10.92
C GLY A 263 -35.63 -3.80 9.64
N GLY A 264 -35.49 -3.13 8.49
CA GLY A 264 -35.57 -3.73 7.17
C GLY A 264 -34.16 -4.09 6.69
N GLY A 265 -33.75 -5.34 6.96
CA GLY A 265 -32.64 -5.96 6.25
C GLY A 265 -33.15 -6.46 4.91
N PHE A 266 -32.59 -5.94 3.82
CA PHE A 266 -32.74 -6.53 2.49
C PHE A 266 -31.37 -6.97 2.02
N GLY A 267 -31.28 -8.29 1.84
CA GLY A 267 -30.10 -9.01 1.41
C GLY A 267 -29.81 -8.85 -0.07
N GLY A 268 -28.72 -9.51 -0.43
CA GLY A 268 -27.97 -9.34 -1.67
C GLY A 268 -28.74 -9.64 -2.95
N GLY A 269 -28.28 -8.97 -3.99
CA GLY A 269 -28.52 -9.31 -5.38
C GLY A 269 -27.19 -9.21 -6.12
N SER A 270 -26.55 -10.36 -6.31
CA SER A 270 -25.52 -10.54 -7.33
C SER A 270 -26.15 -10.32 -8.70
N SER A 271 -25.55 -9.47 -9.52
CA SER A 271 -25.73 -9.52 -10.97
C SER A 271 -24.39 -9.27 -11.64
N GLY A 272 -23.79 -10.37 -12.09
CA GLY A 272 -22.70 -10.34 -13.05
C GLY A 272 -23.17 -9.71 -14.35
N GLY A 273 -22.30 -8.88 -14.91
CA GLY A 273 -22.44 -8.29 -16.23
C GLY A 273 -21.07 -8.26 -16.88
N GLY A 274 -20.63 -9.41 -17.38
CA GLY A 274 -19.53 -9.48 -18.33
C GLY A 274 -19.97 -8.82 -19.63
N GLN A 275 -19.27 -7.77 -20.04
CA GLN A 275 -19.29 -7.32 -21.43
C GLN A 275 -17.85 -7.28 -21.95
N SER A 276 -17.62 -8.29 -22.77
CA SER A 276 -16.61 -8.43 -23.79
C SER A 276 -16.57 -7.25 -24.76
N GLY A 277 -15.36 -6.85 -25.14
CA GLY A 277 -15.05 -6.50 -26.53
C GLY A 277 -14.81 -5.02 -26.81
N SER A 278 -13.54 -4.65 -26.97
CA SER A 278 -12.94 -4.22 -28.26
C SER A 278 -11.81 -3.21 -28.04
N GLY A 279 -10.57 -3.65 -28.27
CA GLY A 279 -9.37 -2.81 -28.16
C GLY A 279 -8.25 -3.38 -29.02
N GLY A 280 -8.49 -3.50 -30.33
CA GLY A 280 -7.48 -3.90 -31.30
C GLY A 280 -6.57 -2.73 -31.65
N PHE A 281 -5.44 -2.59 -30.95
CA PHE A 281 -4.35 -1.72 -31.39
C PHE A 281 -3.41 -2.52 -32.29
N LYS A 282 -3.47 -2.26 -33.59
CA LYS A 282 -2.49 -2.74 -34.58
C LYS A 282 -1.27 -1.82 -34.54
N SER A 283 -0.15 -2.32 -34.05
CA SER A 283 1.16 -1.72 -34.28
C SER A 283 1.80 -2.34 -35.52
N SER A 284 1.64 -1.70 -36.66
CA SER A 284 2.43 -1.99 -37.86
C SER A 284 3.70 -1.13 -37.85
N SER A 285 4.82 -1.69 -37.40
CA SER A 285 6.14 -1.11 -37.60
C SER A 285 6.62 -1.46 -39.00
N SER A 286 6.57 -0.47 -39.88
CA SER A 286 7.27 -0.42 -41.16
C SER A 286 8.78 -0.28 -40.90
N GLY A 287 9.58 -1.23 -41.39
CA GLY A 287 11.04 -1.14 -41.42
C GLY A 287 11.55 -1.93 -42.61
N SER A 288 11.59 -1.28 -43.77
CA SER A 288 12.10 -1.83 -45.03
C SER A 288 13.52 -1.31 -45.31
N ALA A 289 14.26 -2.14 -46.04
CA ALA A 289 15.45 -1.86 -46.85
C ALA A 289 16.82 -1.81 -46.15
N GLY A 290 17.67 -2.74 -46.58
CA GLY A 290 19.10 -2.79 -46.28
C GLY A 290 19.79 -4.00 -46.92
N GLU A 291 19.49 -4.25 -48.19
CA GLU A 291 20.19 -5.24 -49.03
C GLU A 291 21.59 -4.71 -49.37
N VAL A 292 22.65 -5.39 -48.92
CA VAL A 292 23.98 -5.26 -49.53
C VAL A 292 24.59 -6.64 -49.69
N SER A 293 24.36 -7.19 -50.88
CA SER A 293 25.20 -8.19 -51.51
C SER A 293 26.60 -7.60 -51.76
N SER A 294 27.67 -8.29 -51.38
CA SER A 294 28.71 -8.74 -52.33
C SER A 294 30.07 -9.11 -51.69
N LYS A 295 30.60 -10.25 -52.18
CA LYS A 295 32.01 -10.58 -52.43
C LYS A 295 32.94 -10.97 -51.25
N GLY A 296 33.19 -12.28 -51.17
CA GLY A 296 34.51 -12.86 -51.54
C GLY A 296 35.51 -13.19 -50.40
N PRO A 297 36.33 -14.26 -50.55
CA PRO A 297 37.15 -14.83 -49.48
C PRO A 297 38.63 -14.37 -49.50
N ARG A 298 39.35 -14.56 -48.38
CA ARG A 298 40.81 -14.68 -48.15
C ARG A 298 41.08 -14.34 -46.67
N TYR A 299 41.88 -15.05 -45.86
CA TYR A 299 42.98 -15.99 -46.05
C TYR A 299 42.77 -17.23 -45.17
#